data_AF-A0A4Q5S9F2-F1
#
_entry.id   AF-A0A4Q5S9F2-F1
#
_cell.length_a   1.000
_cell.length_b   1.000
_cell.length_c   1.000
_cell.angle_alpha   90.00
_cell.angle_beta   90.00
_cell.angle_gamma   90.00
#
_symmetry.space_group_name_H-M   'P 1'
#
loop_
_entity.id
_entity.type
_entity.pdbx_description
1 polymer ?
#
loop_
_entity_poly.entity_id
_entity_poly.type
_entity_poly.pdbx_seq_one_letter_code
_entity_poly.pdbx_strand_id
1 'polypeptide(L)'
;MVISIAALFVFKQFLPRKIFTETTANTKNVVIDSLLLEAVAADSSATDKDTLTNTKITFAETNGVTFPPENFDNYIGYQHLISFYEKLLQLETTQQGNVRIAYFGDSMTDGDMIVKDFRTSFQAQFGGEGVGFVNITSESAPSRTTLAHQFSSNWKTQSYLNVKHPTKPFGINGHVFFTKKDTVDPIWVKYKALNTRFASLLPNPTLFYGKSGNTKGKIKVIIGKDTIFQKLNPVSTVNTLALSQGSLKSIRAEFIATDSIPFYGVNFDDGRGVHVDNFSNRGNSGLPISTFNTNVMKAFNDKLGYDLIVLHYGTNVLNYGSYNYNWYEKRMT
;
A
#
# COMPACT_ATOMS: atom_id res chain seq x y z
N MET A 1 16.53 39.10 -5.97
CA MET A 1 17.04 37.86 -6.59
C MET A 1 18.56 37.82 -6.66
N VAL A 2 19.24 38.85 -7.20
CA VAL A 2 20.73 38.92 -7.27
C VAL A 2 21.41 38.89 -5.89
N ILE A 3 20.84 39.58 -4.90
CA ILE A 3 21.37 39.60 -3.52
C ILE A 3 21.30 38.23 -2.85
N SER A 4 20.25 37.45 -3.11
CA SER A 4 20.07 36.10 -2.56
C SER A 4 21.07 35.11 -3.14
N ILE A 5 21.41 35.25 -4.42
CA ILE A 5 22.42 34.43 -5.09
C ILE A 5 23.81 34.75 -4.54
N ALA A 6 24.15 36.04 -4.42
CA ALA A 6 25.42 36.48 -3.86
C ALA A 6 25.60 36.03 -2.40
N ALA A 7 24.55 36.13 -1.58
CA ALA A 7 24.56 35.62 -0.21
C ALA A 7 24.81 34.10 -0.17
N LEU A 8 24.17 33.32 -1.04
CA LEU A 8 24.35 31.86 -1.09
C LEU A 8 25.80 31.47 -1.42
N PHE A 9 26.46 32.21 -2.31
CA PHE A 9 27.87 31.98 -2.66
C PHE A 9 28.84 32.32 -1.53
N VAL A 10 28.56 33.38 -0.76
CA VAL A 10 29.36 33.74 0.41
C VAL A 10 29.18 32.70 1.52
N PHE A 11 27.93 32.32 1.83
CA PHE A 11 27.65 31.30 2.85
C PHE A 11 28.22 29.92 2.50
N LYS A 12 28.26 29.54 1.21
CA LYS A 12 28.86 28.28 0.75
C LYS A 12 30.34 28.14 1.14
N GLN A 13 31.10 29.22 1.26
CA GLN A 13 32.50 29.17 1.66
C GLN A 13 32.69 28.88 3.16
N PHE A 14 31.68 29.18 3.98
CA PHE A 14 31.69 28.98 5.43
C PHE A 14 30.87 27.77 5.88
N LEU A 15 30.16 27.10 4.96
CA LEU A 15 29.43 25.87 5.26
C LEU A 15 30.42 24.69 5.39
N PRO A 16 30.29 23.86 6.43
CA PRO A 16 31.09 22.65 6.55
C PRO A 16 30.84 21.73 5.35
N ARG A 17 31.87 21.00 4.89
CA ARG A 17 31.78 20.06 3.74
C ARG A 17 30.66 19.03 3.90
N LYS A 18 30.27 18.73 5.14
CA LYS A 18 29.08 17.94 5.51
C LYS A 18 28.31 18.73 6.57
N ILE A 19 27.03 18.97 6.32
CA ILE A 19 26.12 19.69 7.25
C ILE A 19 25.64 18.75 8.37
N PHE A 20 25.79 17.44 8.18
CA PHE A 20 25.42 16.41 9.15
C PHE A 20 26.66 15.58 9.52
N THR A 21 26.91 15.46 10.82
CA THR A 21 27.92 14.54 11.38
C THR A 21 27.38 13.12 11.39
N GLU A 22 28.19 12.14 11.01
CA GLU A 22 27.94 10.69 11.16
C GLU A 22 28.08 10.26 12.63
N THR A 23 27.41 11.00 13.52
CA THR A 23 27.08 10.47 14.83
C THR A 23 25.93 9.50 14.62
N THR A 24 26.13 8.24 14.99
CA THR A 24 25.08 7.23 15.20
C THR A 24 24.09 7.76 16.23
N ALA A 25 23.20 8.64 15.79
CA ALA A 25 22.08 9.09 16.57
C ALA A 25 21.17 7.87 16.74
N ASN A 26 20.85 7.51 17.98
CA ASN A 26 19.76 6.60 18.30
C ASN A 26 18.48 7.14 17.66
N THR A 27 18.15 6.64 16.47
CA THR A 27 17.00 7.05 15.65
C THR A 27 15.72 6.45 16.20
N LYS A 28 15.24 6.98 17.34
CA LYS A 28 13.95 6.56 17.92
C LYS A 28 12.74 6.78 16.98
N ASN A 29 12.90 7.55 15.90
CA ASN A 29 11.81 7.93 14.99
C ASN A 29 12.05 7.56 13.51
N VAL A 30 13.07 6.75 13.17
CA VAL A 30 13.27 6.29 11.79
C VAL A 30 12.79 4.85 11.69
N VAL A 31 11.68 4.65 10.97
CA VAL A 31 11.21 3.31 10.61
C VAL A 31 12.10 2.85 9.44
N ILE A 32 12.85 1.77 9.65
CA ILE A 32 13.71 1.17 8.63
C ILE A 32 13.29 -0.28 8.46
N ASP A 33 13.19 -0.71 7.21
CA ASP A 33 12.99 -2.10 6.83
C ASP A 33 14.14 -3.00 7.35
N SER A 34 13.80 -4.02 8.14
CA SER A 34 14.76 -5.00 8.65
C SER A 34 15.46 -5.82 7.56
N LEU A 35 14.79 -6.14 6.44
CA LEU A 35 15.37 -6.92 5.35
C LEU A 35 16.42 -6.11 4.59
N LEU A 36 16.21 -4.81 4.43
CA LEU A 36 17.21 -3.89 3.88
C LEU A 36 18.50 -3.89 4.72
N LEU A 37 18.37 -3.77 6.04
CA LEU A 37 19.54 -3.75 6.94
C LEU A 37 20.35 -5.06 6.84
N GLU A 38 19.67 -6.20 6.79
CA GLU A 38 20.29 -7.51 6.58
C GLU A 38 20.93 -7.62 5.20
N ALA A 39 20.27 -7.06 4.19
CA ALA A 39 20.70 -7.12 2.83
C ALA A 39 22.02 -6.38 2.60
N VAL A 40 22.14 -5.19 3.18
CA VAL A 40 23.35 -4.36 3.16
C VAL A 40 24.46 -4.98 4.01
N ALA A 41 24.14 -5.52 5.19
CA ALA A 41 25.14 -6.15 6.06
C ALA A 41 25.81 -7.37 5.40
N ALA A 42 25.03 -8.18 4.68
CA ALA A 42 25.50 -9.38 4.00
C ALA A 42 26.39 -9.12 2.76
N ASP A 43 26.36 -7.90 2.18
CA ASP A 43 27.02 -7.59 0.92
C ASP A 43 28.40 -6.91 1.06
N SER A 44 28.99 -6.96 2.26
CA SER A 44 30.26 -6.30 2.58
C SER A 44 31.51 -6.87 1.87
N SER A 45 31.36 -7.65 0.79
CA SER A 45 32.48 -8.30 0.09
C SER A 45 32.28 -8.62 -1.42
N ALA A 46 31.18 -8.21 -2.08
CA ALA A 46 30.94 -8.61 -3.47
C ALA A 46 31.42 -7.56 -4.49
N THR A 47 32.35 -7.95 -5.38
CA THR A 47 32.73 -7.21 -6.60
C THR A 47 32.04 -7.83 -7.80
N ASP A 48 30.71 -7.74 -7.83
CA ASP A 48 29.94 -8.26 -8.95
C ASP A 48 29.80 -7.19 -10.05
N LYS A 49 30.03 -7.60 -11.30
CA LYS A 49 29.77 -6.76 -12.49
C LYS A 49 28.27 -6.77 -12.77
N ASP A 50 27.75 -5.64 -13.25
CA ASP A 50 26.37 -5.51 -13.75
C ASP A 50 26.09 -6.59 -14.81
N THR A 51 25.12 -7.46 -14.52
CA THR A 51 24.74 -8.60 -15.37
C THR A 51 23.58 -8.30 -16.30
N LEU A 52 22.86 -7.19 -16.13
CA LEU A 52 21.61 -6.91 -16.85
C LEU A 52 21.85 -6.26 -18.22
N THR A 53 22.90 -5.44 -18.34
CA THR A 53 23.24 -4.71 -19.59
C THR A 53 23.47 -5.58 -20.83
N ASN A 54 23.62 -6.90 -20.68
CA ASN A 54 23.80 -7.83 -21.81
C ASN A 54 22.73 -8.92 -21.94
N THR A 55 21.62 -8.81 -21.21
CA THR A 55 20.56 -9.84 -21.25
C THR A 55 19.50 -9.49 -22.30
N LYS A 56 19.31 -10.40 -23.26
CA LYS A 56 18.23 -10.32 -24.24
C LYS A 56 16.94 -10.82 -23.62
N ILE A 57 15.93 -9.96 -23.56
CA ILE A 57 14.61 -10.28 -23.02
C ILE A 57 13.78 -10.89 -24.14
N THR A 58 13.31 -12.12 -23.92
CA THR A 58 12.49 -12.86 -24.89
C THR A 58 11.09 -13.04 -24.33
N PHE A 59 10.10 -12.92 -25.20
CA PHE A 59 8.69 -12.99 -24.81
C PHE A 59 8.06 -14.29 -25.27
N ALA A 60 7.29 -14.91 -24.39
CA ALA A 60 6.46 -16.04 -24.75
C ALA A 60 5.29 -15.56 -25.64
N GLU A 61 4.91 -16.39 -26.61
CA GLU A 61 3.72 -16.15 -27.43
C GLU A 61 2.48 -16.05 -26.53
N THR A 62 1.68 -15.00 -26.73
CA THR A 62 0.43 -14.78 -26.01
C THR A 62 -0.67 -14.45 -27.00
N ASN A 63 -1.76 -15.23 -26.98
CA ASN A 63 -2.91 -15.06 -27.88
C ASN A 63 -2.54 -15.00 -29.39
N GLY A 64 -1.57 -15.80 -29.84
CA GLY A 64 -1.13 -15.81 -31.24
C GLY A 64 -0.16 -14.68 -31.62
N VAL A 65 0.22 -13.83 -30.66
CA VAL A 65 1.13 -12.70 -30.89
C VAL A 65 2.48 -13.01 -30.27
N THR A 66 3.54 -12.93 -31.08
CA THR A 66 4.93 -13.02 -30.63
C THR A 66 5.55 -11.63 -30.73
N PHE A 67 6.05 -11.11 -29.61
CA PHE A 67 6.74 -9.83 -29.57
C PHE A 67 8.22 -9.98 -29.94
N PRO A 68 8.81 -9.02 -30.68
CA PRO A 68 10.24 -9.04 -30.93
C PRO A 68 11.00 -8.97 -29.59
N PRO A 69 12.14 -9.66 -29.46
CA PRO A 69 12.94 -9.58 -28.25
C PRO A 69 13.49 -8.17 -28.06
N GLU A 70 13.57 -7.74 -26.80
CA GLU A 70 14.10 -6.44 -26.39
C GLU A 70 15.48 -6.61 -25.74
N ASN A 71 16.35 -5.60 -25.88
CA ASN A 71 17.55 -5.51 -25.06
C ASN A 71 17.20 -4.77 -23.77
N PHE A 72 17.86 -5.12 -22.66
CA PHE A 72 17.63 -4.50 -21.37
C PHE A 72 17.69 -2.97 -21.41
N ASP A 73 18.69 -2.39 -22.09
CA ASP A 73 18.87 -0.94 -22.22
C ASP A 73 17.71 -0.21 -22.92
N ASN A 74 16.92 -0.94 -23.72
CA ASN A 74 15.77 -0.43 -24.46
C ASN A 74 14.47 -1.12 -24.03
N TYR A 75 14.44 -1.77 -22.87
CA TYR A 75 13.29 -2.52 -22.41
C TYR A 75 12.15 -1.57 -22.03
N ILE A 76 11.01 -1.71 -22.70
CA ILE A 76 9.82 -0.89 -22.42
C ILE A 76 8.73 -1.75 -21.75
N GLY A 77 8.69 -3.05 -22.03
CA GLY A 77 7.84 -3.98 -21.29
C GLY A 77 6.34 -3.93 -21.62
N TYR A 78 5.92 -3.20 -22.66
CA TYR A 78 4.50 -2.94 -22.95
C TYR A 78 3.65 -4.21 -23.16
N GLN A 79 4.27 -5.28 -23.65
CA GLN A 79 3.69 -6.61 -23.78
C GLN A 79 3.12 -7.16 -22.48
N HIS A 80 3.71 -6.84 -21.33
CA HIS A 80 3.20 -7.27 -20.02
C HIS A 80 1.99 -6.44 -19.55
N LEU A 81 1.69 -5.32 -20.23
CA LEU A 81 0.57 -4.44 -19.93
C LEU A 81 -0.63 -4.65 -20.88
N ILE A 82 -0.52 -5.54 -21.86
CA ILE A 82 -1.58 -5.75 -22.86
C ILE A 82 -2.92 -6.07 -22.20
N SER A 83 -2.98 -7.06 -21.30
CA SER A 83 -4.24 -7.44 -20.65
C SER A 83 -4.85 -6.28 -19.85
N PHE A 84 -4.00 -5.44 -19.24
CA PHE A 84 -4.45 -4.24 -18.53
C PHE A 84 -5.04 -3.20 -19.49
N TYR A 85 -4.35 -2.90 -20.59
CA TYR A 85 -4.84 -1.96 -21.60
C TYR A 85 -6.09 -2.48 -22.34
N GLU A 86 -6.19 -3.78 -22.59
CA GLU A 86 -7.40 -4.41 -23.13
C GLU A 86 -8.60 -4.21 -22.20
N LYS A 87 -8.41 -4.41 -20.89
CA LYS A 87 -9.47 -4.13 -19.91
C LYS A 87 -9.85 -2.65 -19.86
N LEU A 88 -8.89 -1.74 -19.93
CA LEU A 88 -9.18 -0.31 -20.00
C LEU A 88 -9.95 0.05 -21.28
N LEU A 89 -9.59 -0.53 -22.43
CA LEU A 89 -10.30 -0.32 -23.69
C LEU A 89 -11.73 -0.88 -23.62
N GLN A 90 -11.92 -2.06 -23.03
CA GLN A 90 -13.26 -2.62 -22.79
C GLN A 90 -14.08 -1.70 -21.88
N LEU A 91 -13.48 -1.18 -20.81
CA LEU A 91 -14.14 -0.27 -19.88
C LEU A 91 -14.51 1.06 -20.56
N GLU A 92 -13.63 1.62 -21.40
CA GLU A 92 -13.89 2.86 -22.15
C GLU A 92 -15.01 2.68 -23.18
N THR A 93 -15.00 1.56 -23.91
CA THR A 93 -15.94 1.30 -25.02
C THR A 93 -17.32 0.84 -24.53
N THR A 94 -17.38 0.01 -23.49
CA THR A 94 -18.64 -0.56 -22.98
C THR A 94 -19.21 0.22 -21.80
N GLN A 95 -18.38 1.01 -21.12
CA GLN A 95 -18.71 1.66 -19.84
C GLN A 95 -19.14 0.67 -18.75
N GLN A 96 -18.76 -0.60 -18.90
CA GLN A 96 -19.09 -1.69 -17.99
C GLN A 96 -17.82 -2.38 -17.48
N GLY A 97 -17.93 -2.95 -16.28
CA GLY A 97 -16.83 -3.62 -15.60
C GLY A 97 -16.02 -2.69 -14.70
N ASN A 98 -14.91 -3.22 -14.22
CA ASN A 98 -14.01 -2.56 -13.29
C ASN A 98 -12.56 -2.91 -13.61
N VAL A 99 -11.67 -1.98 -13.32
CA VAL A 99 -10.23 -2.16 -13.37
C VAL A 99 -9.64 -1.76 -12.02
N ARG A 100 -8.81 -2.62 -11.42
CA ARG A 100 -8.21 -2.34 -10.11
C ARG A 100 -6.70 -2.37 -10.14
N ILE A 101 -6.10 -1.35 -9.53
CA ILE A 101 -4.65 -1.16 -9.48
C ILE A 101 -4.18 -1.23 -8.02
N ALA A 102 -3.23 -2.13 -7.73
CA ALA A 102 -2.50 -2.15 -6.46
C ALA A 102 -1.26 -1.28 -6.59
N TYR A 103 -1.22 -0.15 -5.89
CA TYR A 103 -0.08 0.76 -5.89
C TYR A 103 0.73 0.58 -4.62
N PHE A 104 1.83 -0.16 -4.72
CA PHE A 104 2.77 -0.38 -3.63
C PHE A 104 3.85 0.69 -3.65
N GLY A 105 4.15 1.25 -2.49
CA GLY A 105 5.24 2.20 -2.40
C GLY A 105 5.77 2.45 -1.00
N ASP A 106 6.64 3.45 -0.94
CA ASP A 106 7.28 3.91 0.28
C ASP A 106 6.70 5.25 0.77
N SER A 107 7.46 5.98 1.58
CA SER A 107 7.13 7.31 2.09
C SER A 107 6.70 8.33 1.03
N MET A 108 7.08 8.19 -0.24
CA MET A 108 6.67 9.11 -1.31
C MET A 108 5.18 9.00 -1.67
N THR A 109 4.62 7.80 -1.53
CA THR A 109 3.19 7.54 -1.74
C THR A 109 2.37 7.73 -0.47
N ASP A 110 3.04 8.01 0.63
CA ASP A 110 2.42 8.15 1.93
C ASP A 110 1.51 9.38 2.04
N GLY A 111 0.47 9.29 2.86
CA GLY A 111 -0.57 10.32 2.91
C GLY A 111 -1.40 10.43 1.63
N ASP A 112 -1.21 9.51 0.68
CA ASP A 112 -2.00 9.37 -0.54
C ASP A 112 -1.89 10.56 -1.51
N MET A 113 -0.79 11.31 -1.50
CA MET A 113 -0.66 12.50 -2.36
C MET A 113 -0.47 12.14 -3.84
N ILE A 114 0.60 11.41 -4.19
CA ILE A 114 0.86 10.97 -5.58
C ILE A 114 -0.26 10.06 -6.08
N VAL A 115 -0.64 9.09 -5.26
CA VAL A 115 -1.64 8.08 -5.66
C VAL A 115 -3.03 8.70 -5.80
N LYS A 116 -3.36 9.77 -5.06
CA LYS A 116 -4.60 10.53 -5.31
C LYS A 116 -4.65 11.10 -6.73
N ASP A 117 -3.59 11.75 -7.19
CA ASP A 117 -3.59 12.40 -8.50
C ASP A 117 -3.62 11.35 -9.62
N PHE A 118 -2.90 10.24 -9.44
CA PHE A 118 -2.97 9.07 -10.31
C PHE A 118 -4.40 8.50 -10.36
N ARG A 119 -4.99 8.19 -9.19
CA ARG A 119 -6.37 7.67 -9.05
C ARG A 119 -7.39 8.62 -9.69
N THR A 120 -7.28 9.91 -9.42
CA THR A 120 -8.20 10.94 -9.93
C THR A 120 -8.14 11.02 -11.45
N SER A 121 -6.96 10.88 -12.06
CA SER A 121 -6.79 10.89 -13.51
C SER A 121 -7.49 9.69 -14.15
N PHE A 122 -7.29 8.48 -13.62
CA PHE A 122 -7.98 7.29 -14.13
C PHE A 122 -9.50 7.35 -13.90
N GLN A 123 -9.95 7.78 -12.72
CA GLN A 123 -11.39 7.93 -12.43
C GLN A 123 -12.05 8.99 -13.31
N ALA A 124 -11.31 10.05 -13.69
CA ALA A 124 -11.82 11.06 -14.63
C ALA A 124 -12.07 10.51 -16.03
N GLN A 125 -11.22 9.58 -16.49
CA GLN A 125 -11.29 9.04 -17.84
C GLN A 125 -12.21 7.81 -17.93
N PHE A 126 -12.13 6.91 -16.96
CA PHE A 126 -12.78 5.60 -17.01
C PHE A 126 -13.92 5.44 -16.00
N GLY A 127 -14.24 6.50 -15.25
CA GLY A 127 -15.22 6.47 -14.16
C GLY A 127 -14.73 5.73 -12.91
N GLY A 128 -15.63 5.57 -11.96
CA GLY A 128 -15.37 4.96 -10.65
C GLY A 128 -15.22 5.99 -9.54
N GLU A 129 -15.56 5.56 -8.32
CA GLU A 129 -15.54 6.40 -7.13
C GLU A 129 -14.93 5.66 -5.94
N GLY A 130 -14.47 6.44 -4.98
CA GLY A 130 -13.90 5.96 -3.74
C GLY A 130 -12.37 6.03 -3.72
N VAL A 131 -11.84 5.75 -2.53
CA VAL A 131 -10.40 5.84 -2.23
C VAL A 131 -9.71 4.48 -2.27
N GLY A 132 -10.46 3.40 -2.53
CA GLY A 132 -9.96 2.04 -2.47
C GLY A 132 -9.75 1.53 -1.04
N PHE A 133 -8.73 0.70 -0.86
CA PHE A 133 -8.41 0.02 0.38
C PHE A 133 -7.68 0.94 1.38
N VAL A 134 -8.15 0.95 2.62
CA VAL A 134 -7.62 1.79 3.71
C VAL A 134 -7.33 0.95 4.94
N ASN A 135 -6.17 1.19 5.55
CA ASN A 135 -5.74 0.46 6.76
C ASN A 135 -6.67 0.73 7.96
N ILE A 136 -6.66 -0.19 8.93
CA ILE A 136 -7.35 -0.02 10.23
C ILE A 136 -6.71 1.12 11.03
N THR A 137 -5.39 1.08 11.19
CA THR A 137 -4.59 2.18 11.74
C THR A 137 -3.53 2.62 10.74
N SER A 138 -3.13 3.89 10.79
CA SER A 138 -2.08 4.42 9.93
C SER A 138 -1.36 5.57 10.63
N GLU A 139 -0.02 5.58 10.55
CA GLU A 139 0.81 6.70 11.03
C GLU A 139 0.52 8.00 10.27
N SER A 140 0.01 7.85 9.04
CA SER A 140 -0.22 8.91 8.06
C SER A 140 -1.67 9.34 8.00
N ALA A 141 -2.52 8.78 8.86
CA ALA A 141 -3.91 9.20 9.02
C ALA A 141 -4.07 10.73 9.20
N PRO A 142 -3.20 11.44 9.96
CA PRO A 142 -3.31 12.89 10.11
C PRO A 142 -2.96 13.70 8.84
N SER A 143 -2.09 13.17 7.98
CA SER A 143 -1.62 13.86 6.77
C SER A 143 -2.38 13.46 5.50
N ARG A 144 -3.20 12.41 5.56
CA ARG A 144 -3.99 11.92 4.41
C ARG A 144 -5.04 12.96 3.99
N THR A 145 -5.06 13.26 2.69
CA THR A 145 -5.98 14.27 2.11
C THR A 145 -7.17 13.70 1.36
N THR A 146 -7.23 12.38 1.17
CA THR A 146 -8.33 11.71 0.44
C THR A 146 -9.51 11.32 1.31
N LEU A 147 -9.28 11.12 2.61
CA LEU A 147 -10.31 10.92 3.62
C LEU A 147 -9.76 11.25 5.01
N ALA A 148 -10.63 11.62 5.94
CA ALA A 148 -10.26 11.73 7.35
C ALA A 148 -10.36 10.36 8.03
N HIS A 149 -9.26 9.93 8.64
CA HIS A 149 -9.09 8.62 9.27
C HIS A 149 -8.79 8.79 10.76
N GLN A 150 -9.60 8.20 11.61
CA GLN A 150 -9.42 8.23 13.06
C GLN A 150 -9.62 6.82 13.62
N PHE A 151 -8.92 6.51 14.71
CA PHE A 151 -9.02 5.21 15.38
C PHE A 151 -8.62 5.36 16.85
N SER A 152 -9.02 4.39 17.67
CA SER A 152 -8.65 4.33 19.08
C SER A 152 -7.20 3.85 19.28
N SER A 153 -6.60 4.13 20.45
CA SER A 153 -5.20 3.77 20.77
C SER A 153 -4.98 2.30 21.16
N ASN A 154 -6.06 1.53 21.27
CA ASN A 154 -6.12 0.16 21.75
C ASN A 154 -6.05 -0.89 20.61
N TRP A 155 -5.52 -0.51 19.45
CA TRP A 155 -5.08 -1.44 18.41
C TRP A 155 -3.66 -1.96 18.68
N LYS A 156 -3.40 -3.21 18.30
CA LYS A 156 -2.06 -3.80 18.18
C LYS A 156 -1.79 -4.03 16.70
N THR A 157 -0.78 -3.36 16.17
CA THR A 157 -0.40 -3.41 14.76
C THR A 157 0.87 -4.23 14.59
N GLN A 158 0.88 -5.13 13.60
CA GLN A 158 2.10 -5.77 13.10
C GLN A 158 2.25 -5.40 11.62
N SER A 159 3.48 -5.10 11.19
CA SER A 159 3.82 -4.76 9.81
C SER A 159 4.98 -5.63 9.32
N TYR A 160 5.03 -5.90 8.02
CA TYR A 160 6.16 -6.64 7.41
C TYR A 160 7.50 -5.93 7.56
N LEU A 161 7.51 -4.63 7.91
CA LEU A 161 8.75 -3.85 7.98
C LEU A 161 9.62 -4.28 9.16
N ASN A 162 8.95 -4.68 10.23
CA ASN A 162 9.52 -4.84 11.56
C ASN A 162 9.10 -6.15 12.25
N VAL A 163 8.27 -6.98 11.61
CA VAL A 163 7.89 -8.31 12.11
C VAL A 163 8.16 -9.37 11.06
N LYS A 164 9.20 -10.20 11.26
CA LYS A 164 9.55 -11.30 10.33
C LYS A 164 8.56 -12.47 10.39
N HIS A 165 8.11 -12.80 11.59
CA HIS A 165 7.24 -13.95 11.85
C HIS A 165 5.97 -13.48 12.55
N PRO A 166 4.99 -12.98 11.79
CA PRO A 166 3.76 -12.49 12.39
C PRO A 166 2.90 -13.67 12.87
N THR A 167 2.12 -13.44 13.91
CA THR A 167 1.22 -14.47 14.48
C THR A 167 0.11 -14.88 13.52
N LYS A 168 -0.24 -13.98 12.60
CA LYS A 168 -1.11 -14.20 11.46
C LYS A 168 -0.49 -13.55 10.23
N PRO A 169 -0.69 -14.09 9.03
CA PRO A 169 -0.15 -13.48 7.82
C PRO A 169 -0.61 -12.03 7.65
N PHE A 170 0.27 -11.19 7.10
CA PHE A 170 -0.06 -9.82 6.71
C PHE A 170 -1.13 -9.80 5.62
N GLY A 171 -1.99 -8.78 5.65
CA GLY A 171 -2.87 -8.45 4.54
C GLY A 171 -2.10 -7.81 3.39
N ILE A 172 -2.78 -7.59 2.27
CA ILE A 172 -2.16 -7.00 1.07
C ILE A 172 -1.50 -5.63 1.32
N ASN A 173 -1.96 -4.91 2.33
CA ASN A 173 -1.38 -3.65 2.78
C ASN A 173 -0.10 -3.80 3.63
N GLY A 174 0.45 -5.00 3.78
CA GLY A 174 1.64 -5.22 4.59
C GLY A 174 1.40 -5.22 6.10
N HIS A 175 0.15 -5.23 6.53
CA HIS A 175 -0.21 -5.11 7.94
C HIS A 175 -1.21 -6.18 8.39
N VAL A 176 -1.19 -6.45 9.68
CA VAL A 176 -2.28 -7.15 10.38
C VAL A 176 -2.55 -6.46 11.71
N PHE A 177 -3.83 -6.26 12.01
CA PHE A 177 -4.30 -5.50 13.17
C PHE A 177 -5.10 -6.39 14.10
N PHE A 178 -4.85 -6.26 15.41
CA PHE A 178 -5.57 -6.96 16.46
C PHE A 178 -6.12 -5.98 17.47
N THR A 179 -7.26 -6.32 18.05
CA THR A 179 -7.84 -5.57 19.15
C THR A 179 -7.15 -5.97 20.45
N LYS A 180 -6.75 -5.01 21.29
CA LYS A 180 -6.17 -5.33 22.61
C LYS A 180 -7.25 -5.95 23.50
N LYS A 181 -6.87 -7.00 24.23
CA LYS A 181 -7.75 -7.68 25.18
C LYS A 181 -7.97 -6.81 26.43
N ASP A 182 -9.12 -6.98 27.09
CA ASP A 182 -9.41 -6.46 28.43
C ASP A 182 -9.29 -4.93 28.56
N THR A 183 -9.68 -4.18 27.52
CA THR A 183 -9.74 -2.72 27.57
C THR A 183 -11.12 -2.23 27.99
N VAL A 184 -11.19 -1.26 28.91
CA VAL A 184 -12.44 -0.57 29.27
C VAL A 184 -12.93 0.31 28.12
N ASP A 185 -11.99 0.91 27.38
CA ASP A 185 -12.30 1.77 26.25
C ASP A 185 -12.75 0.98 25.01
N PRO A 186 -13.77 1.46 24.27
CA PRO A 186 -14.16 0.87 22.99
C PRO A 186 -13.00 0.86 21.99
N ILE A 187 -12.92 -0.21 21.19
CA ILE A 187 -11.94 -0.33 20.11
C ILE A 187 -12.65 0.00 18.80
N TRP A 188 -12.17 1.01 18.08
CA TRP A 188 -12.92 1.55 16.95
C TRP A 188 -12.03 2.14 15.85
N VAL A 189 -12.61 2.22 14.65
CA VAL A 189 -12.11 3.02 13.53
C VAL A 189 -13.24 3.91 13.00
N LYS A 190 -12.88 5.06 12.45
CA LYS A 190 -13.80 6.00 11.82
C LYS A 190 -13.16 6.54 10.55
N TYR A 191 -13.96 6.53 9.49
CA TYR A 191 -13.62 7.10 8.19
C TYR A 191 -14.65 8.15 7.84
N LYS A 192 -14.21 9.27 7.28
CA LYS A 192 -15.06 10.34 6.77
C LYS A 192 -14.53 10.80 5.42
N ALA A 193 -15.40 10.81 4.41
CA ALA A 193 -15.07 11.36 3.10
C ALA A 193 -14.73 12.85 3.23
N LEU A 194 -13.72 13.26 2.48
CA LEU A 194 -13.39 14.68 2.29
C LEU A 194 -13.95 15.13 0.95
N ASN A 195 -14.05 16.44 0.71
CA ASN A 195 -14.60 16.95 -0.56
C ASN A 195 -13.55 16.89 -1.68
N THR A 196 -13.02 15.70 -1.93
CA THR A 196 -12.01 15.40 -2.94
C THR A 196 -12.70 14.83 -4.18
N ARG A 197 -12.22 15.18 -5.38
CA ARG A 197 -12.79 14.70 -6.65
C ARG A 197 -12.84 13.16 -6.66
N PHE A 198 -13.98 12.58 -7.05
CA PHE A 198 -14.28 11.13 -7.05
C PHE A 198 -14.15 10.41 -5.70
N ALA A 199 -13.86 11.12 -4.61
CA ALA A 199 -13.74 10.60 -3.24
C ALA A 199 -14.60 11.39 -2.24
N SER A 200 -15.65 12.07 -2.75
CA SER A 200 -16.56 12.88 -1.92
C SER A 200 -17.50 12.05 -1.05
N LEU A 201 -17.56 10.73 -1.30
CA LEU A 201 -18.30 9.73 -0.57
C LEU A 201 -17.39 8.52 -0.29
N LEU A 202 -17.87 7.64 0.58
CA LEU A 202 -17.30 6.34 0.91
C LEU A 202 -18.24 5.25 0.37
N PRO A 203 -18.04 4.78 -0.87
CA PRO A 203 -18.91 3.77 -1.46
C PRO A 203 -18.68 2.39 -0.83
N ASN A 204 -19.76 1.64 -0.65
CA ASN A 204 -19.81 0.24 -0.21
C ASN A 204 -18.74 -0.17 0.83
N PRO A 205 -18.68 0.48 2.02
CA PRO A 205 -17.66 0.20 3.02
C PRO A 205 -17.58 -1.29 3.38
N THR A 206 -16.46 -1.94 3.06
CA THR A 206 -16.31 -3.39 3.24
C THR A 206 -15.08 -3.70 4.08
N LEU A 207 -15.30 -4.30 5.25
CA LEU A 207 -14.24 -4.72 6.17
C LEU A 207 -13.58 -6.02 5.70
N PHE A 208 -12.25 -6.06 5.70
CA PHE A 208 -11.43 -7.23 5.42
C PHE A 208 -10.77 -7.77 6.70
N TYR A 209 -10.92 -9.07 6.93
CA TYR A 209 -10.40 -9.75 8.14
C TYR A 209 -10.10 -11.23 7.85
N GLY A 210 -9.18 -11.82 8.60
CA GLY A 210 -8.69 -13.18 8.36
C GLY A 210 -9.31 -14.23 9.28
N LYS A 211 -8.84 -15.47 9.09
CA LYS A 211 -9.32 -16.66 9.81
C LYS A 211 -9.04 -16.61 11.31
N SER A 212 -10.04 -16.97 12.11
CA SER A 212 -9.95 -17.11 13.57
C SER A 212 -10.95 -18.14 14.10
N GLY A 213 -10.64 -18.77 15.23
CA GLY A 213 -11.57 -19.64 15.95
C GLY A 213 -12.63 -18.88 16.77
N ASN A 214 -12.53 -17.54 16.85
CA ASN A 214 -13.44 -16.73 17.64
C ASN A 214 -14.75 -16.44 16.89
N THR A 215 -15.83 -17.10 17.33
CA THR A 215 -17.19 -16.97 16.78
C THR A 215 -18.05 -15.92 17.51
N LYS A 216 -17.53 -15.29 18.56
CA LYS A 216 -18.25 -14.31 19.38
C LYS A 216 -18.09 -12.86 18.88
N GLY A 217 -17.13 -12.63 17.99
CA GLY A 217 -16.79 -11.31 17.46
C GLY A 217 -17.95 -10.63 16.73
N LYS A 218 -18.14 -9.34 17.01
CA LYS A 218 -19.16 -8.49 16.37
C LYS A 218 -18.59 -7.13 16.01
N ILE A 219 -19.19 -6.50 15.00
CA ILE A 219 -18.96 -5.11 14.64
C ILE A 219 -20.24 -4.31 14.94
N LYS A 220 -20.10 -3.21 15.68
CA LYS A 220 -21.13 -2.19 15.82
C LYS A 220 -20.81 -1.06 14.85
N VAL A 221 -21.62 -0.93 13.81
CA VAL A 221 -21.50 0.12 12.80
C VAL A 221 -22.38 1.30 13.18
N ILE A 222 -21.83 2.50 13.17
CA ILE A 222 -22.50 3.75 13.52
C ILE A 222 -22.43 4.68 12.30
N ILE A 223 -23.59 5.10 11.81
CA ILE A 223 -23.76 5.96 10.64
C ILE A 223 -24.73 7.08 11.01
N GLY A 224 -24.22 8.30 11.24
CA GLY A 224 -25.06 9.38 11.76
C GLY A 224 -25.63 9.03 13.13
N LYS A 225 -26.96 8.86 13.20
CA LYS A 225 -27.69 8.44 14.42
C LYS A 225 -27.99 6.94 14.45
N ASP A 226 -27.82 6.25 13.33
CA ASP A 226 -28.16 4.84 13.21
C ASP A 226 -27.03 3.96 13.72
N THR A 227 -27.40 2.85 14.35
CA THR A 227 -26.46 1.86 14.89
C THR A 227 -26.91 0.46 14.49
N ILE A 228 -26.00 -0.32 13.90
CA ILE A 228 -26.25 -1.68 13.42
C ILE A 228 -25.20 -2.62 14.01
N PHE A 229 -25.62 -3.77 14.53
CA PHE A 229 -24.72 -4.82 14.99
C PHE A 229 -24.65 -5.95 13.98
N GLN A 230 -23.44 -6.33 13.59
CA GLN A 230 -23.18 -7.41 12.64
C GLN A 230 -22.23 -8.44 13.27
N LYS A 231 -22.52 -9.73 13.11
CA LYS A 231 -21.63 -10.81 13.57
C LYS A 231 -20.50 -11.01 12.55
N LEU A 232 -19.31 -11.30 13.04
CA LEU A 232 -18.19 -11.74 12.20
C LEU A 232 -18.27 -13.25 11.96
N ASN A 233 -17.79 -13.70 10.81
CA ASN A 233 -17.69 -15.12 10.45
C ASN A 233 -16.27 -15.44 9.93
N PRO A 234 -15.26 -15.53 10.81
CA PRO A 234 -13.84 -15.58 10.43
C PRO A 234 -13.38 -16.99 10.01
N VAL A 235 -14.02 -17.58 9.00
CA VAL A 235 -13.79 -18.98 8.60
C VAL A 235 -12.81 -19.14 7.43
N SER A 236 -12.82 -18.20 6.48
CA SER A 236 -11.97 -18.20 5.28
C SER A 236 -10.62 -17.56 5.53
N THR A 237 -9.65 -17.82 4.65
CA THR A 237 -8.31 -17.19 4.67
C THR A 237 -8.42 -15.66 4.74
N VAL A 238 -9.25 -15.08 3.87
CA VAL A 238 -9.69 -13.68 3.88
C VAL A 238 -11.21 -13.66 3.81
N ASN A 239 -11.83 -12.92 4.73
CA ASN A 239 -13.27 -12.74 4.87
C ASN A 239 -13.59 -11.27 4.63
N THR A 240 -14.81 -11.02 4.17
CA THR A 240 -15.36 -9.68 3.99
C THR A 240 -16.64 -9.51 4.80
N LEU A 241 -16.91 -8.28 5.24
CA LEU A 241 -18.18 -7.89 5.85
C LEU A 241 -18.56 -6.50 5.32
N ALA A 242 -19.70 -6.41 4.62
CA ALA A 242 -20.25 -5.12 4.22
C ALA A 242 -20.73 -4.36 5.46
N LEU A 243 -20.09 -3.25 5.79
CA LEU A 243 -20.43 -2.45 6.96
C LEU A 243 -21.69 -1.61 6.72
N SER A 244 -21.93 -1.22 5.47
CA SER A 244 -23.13 -0.56 4.99
C SER A 244 -23.37 -0.89 3.53
N GLN A 245 -24.61 -0.70 3.07
CA GLN A 245 -24.93 -0.62 1.65
C GLN A 245 -24.84 0.84 1.20
N GLY A 246 -24.40 1.07 -0.04
CA GLY A 246 -24.36 2.39 -0.66
C GLY A 246 -23.22 3.29 -0.18
N SER A 247 -23.33 4.58 -0.54
CA SER A 247 -22.27 5.57 -0.39
C SER A 247 -22.52 6.49 0.82
N LEU A 248 -21.54 6.60 1.71
CA LEU A 248 -21.66 7.34 2.97
C LEU A 248 -20.71 8.54 3.04
N LYS A 249 -21.08 9.58 3.81
CA LYS A 249 -20.13 10.67 4.15
C LYS A 249 -19.21 10.28 5.32
N SER A 250 -19.68 9.45 6.25
CA SER A 250 -18.90 9.00 7.40
C SER A 250 -19.41 7.65 7.89
N ILE A 251 -18.48 6.81 8.37
CA ILE A 251 -18.78 5.54 9.02
C ILE A 251 -17.84 5.34 10.21
N ARG A 252 -18.37 4.83 11.31
CA ARG A 252 -17.59 4.37 12.47
C ARG A 252 -17.91 2.90 12.73
N ALA A 253 -16.88 2.09 12.94
CA ALA A 253 -17.02 0.69 13.31
C ALA A 253 -16.35 0.45 14.66
N GLU A 254 -17.09 -0.10 15.61
CA GLU A 254 -16.59 -0.53 16.92
C GLU A 254 -16.51 -2.07 16.96
N PHE A 255 -15.40 -2.59 17.46
CA PHE A 255 -15.06 -4.01 17.44
C PHE A 255 -15.28 -4.59 18.83
N ILE A 256 -16.13 -5.62 18.92
CA ILE A 256 -16.60 -6.17 20.19
C ILE A 256 -16.24 -7.66 20.25
N ALA A 257 -15.50 -8.06 21.29
CA ALA A 257 -15.05 -9.44 21.53
C ALA A 257 -14.26 -10.05 20.34
N THR A 258 -13.29 -9.30 19.79
CA THR A 258 -12.56 -9.65 18.55
C THR A 258 -11.04 -9.85 18.73
N ASP A 259 -10.55 -9.98 19.97
CA ASP A 259 -9.13 -10.00 20.37
C ASP A 259 -8.22 -10.93 19.55
N SER A 260 -8.76 -12.04 19.06
CA SER A 260 -8.05 -13.09 18.30
C SER A 260 -8.36 -13.08 16.79
N ILE A 261 -9.10 -12.09 16.29
CA ILE A 261 -9.45 -11.96 14.87
C ILE A 261 -8.44 -11.02 14.21
N PRO A 262 -7.69 -11.46 13.17
CA PRO A 262 -6.82 -10.57 12.41
C PRO A 262 -7.66 -9.67 11.50
N PHE A 263 -7.46 -8.36 11.58
CA PHE A 263 -8.08 -7.38 10.68
C PHE A 263 -7.03 -6.81 9.70
N TYR A 264 -7.47 -6.42 8.52
CA TYR A 264 -6.59 -5.93 7.45
C TYR A 264 -6.89 -4.48 7.04
N GLY A 265 -8.16 -4.13 6.87
CA GLY A 265 -8.54 -2.78 6.44
C GLY A 265 -10.00 -2.71 6.00
N VAL A 266 -10.39 -1.55 5.51
CA VAL A 266 -11.71 -1.28 4.94
C VAL A 266 -11.55 -0.78 3.52
N ASN A 267 -12.29 -1.38 2.62
CA ASN A 267 -12.35 -1.02 1.21
C ASN A 267 -13.52 -0.05 0.95
N PHE A 268 -13.27 0.94 0.09
CA PHE A 268 -14.27 1.90 -0.37
C PHE A 268 -14.20 2.05 -1.89
N ASP A 269 -15.04 1.31 -2.60
CA ASP A 269 -15.21 1.39 -4.05
C ASP A 269 -16.67 1.20 -4.46
N ASP A 270 -17.02 1.72 -5.62
CA ASP A 270 -18.35 1.60 -6.21
C ASP A 270 -18.48 0.43 -7.20
N GLY A 271 -17.45 -0.43 -7.30
CA GLY A 271 -17.46 -1.65 -8.11
C GLY A 271 -17.48 -1.45 -9.63
N ARG A 272 -17.28 -0.22 -10.12
CA ARG A 272 -17.25 0.12 -11.55
C ARG A 272 -16.15 1.12 -11.87
N GLY A 273 -15.69 1.16 -13.11
CA GLY A 273 -14.63 2.10 -13.49
C GLY A 273 -13.27 1.69 -12.93
N VAL A 274 -12.41 2.66 -12.59
CA VAL A 274 -11.07 2.38 -12.07
C VAL A 274 -10.96 2.66 -10.58
N HIS A 275 -10.35 1.71 -9.85
CA HIS A 275 -10.00 1.86 -8.43
C HIS A 275 -8.51 1.65 -8.22
N VAL A 276 -7.90 2.52 -7.41
CA VAL A 276 -6.47 2.46 -7.10
C VAL A 276 -6.26 2.39 -5.60
N ASP A 277 -5.71 1.28 -5.14
CA ASP A 277 -5.36 1.07 -3.75
C ASP A 277 -3.94 1.56 -3.48
N ASN A 278 -3.78 2.34 -2.40
CA ASN A 278 -2.46 2.82 -1.99
C ASN A 278 -1.93 2.01 -0.80
N PHE A 279 -0.93 1.18 -1.07
CA PHE A 279 -0.21 0.37 -0.10
C PHE A 279 1.16 0.98 0.17
N SER A 280 1.15 2.08 0.91
CA SER A 280 2.34 2.82 1.33
C SER A 280 2.74 2.47 2.76
N ASN A 281 4.01 2.10 2.93
CA ASN A 281 4.64 1.94 4.24
C ASN A 281 5.93 2.80 4.28
N ARG A 282 6.06 3.70 5.27
CA ARG A 282 7.27 4.53 5.43
C ARG A 282 8.49 3.67 5.72
N GLY A 283 9.63 4.02 5.11
CA GLY A 283 10.88 3.27 5.28
C GLY A 283 10.93 1.91 4.57
N ASN A 284 9.94 1.64 3.70
CA ASN A 284 9.89 0.41 2.93
C ASN A 284 10.88 0.45 1.76
N SER A 285 11.73 -0.57 1.66
CA SER A 285 12.65 -0.74 0.53
C SER A 285 12.01 -1.43 -0.67
N GLY A 286 10.87 -2.11 -0.50
CA GLY A 286 10.28 -3.02 -1.49
C GLY A 286 10.56 -4.50 -1.20
N LEU A 287 11.69 -4.82 -0.56
CA LEU A 287 12.05 -6.19 -0.16
C LEU A 287 11.02 -6.90 0.74
N PRO A 288 10.32 -6.22 1.68
CA PRO A 288 9.32 -6.84 2.54
C PRO A 288 8.15 -7.49 1.82
N ILE A 289 7.91 -7.16 0.55
CA ILE A 289 6.89 -7.82 -0.28
C ILE A 289 7.16 -9.33 -0.38
N SER A 290 8.43 -9.74 -0.35
CA SER A 290 8.83 -11.17 -0.33
C SER A 290 8.29 -11.95 0.87
N THR A 291 7.88 -11.27 1.94
CA THR A 291 7.32 -11.89 3.15
C THR A 291 5.83 -12.20 3.04
N PHE A 292 5.17 -11.76 1.96
CA PHE A 292 3.75 -12.01 1.78
C PHE A 292 3.43 -13.49 1.68
N ASN A 293 2.39 -13.91 2.40
CA ASN A 293 1.85 -15.24 2.26
C ASN A 293 1.05 -15.33 0.96
N THR A 294 1.49 -16.18 0.04
CA THR A 294 0.90 -16.34 -1.30
C THR A 294 -0.58 -16.74 -1.26
N ASN A 295 -0.99 -17.59 -0.30
CA ASN A 295 -2.41 -17.98 -0.17
C ASN A 295 -3.28 -16.82 0.30
N VAL A 296 -2.76 -15.95 1.18
CA VAL A 296 -3.47 -14.74 1.60
C VAL A 296 -3.56 -13.75 0.44
N MET A 297 -2.49 -13.55 -0.33
CA MET A 297 -2.50 -12.66 -1.51
C MET A 297 -3.49 -13.15 -2.58
N LYS A 298 -3.50 -14.45 -2.87
CA LYS A 298 -4.51 -15.06 -3.76
C LYS A 298 -5.94 -14.81 -3.25
N ALA A 299 -6.17 -15.02 -1.96
CA ALA A 299 -7.49 -14.77 -1.37
C ALA A 299 -7.92 -13.29 -1.38
N PHE A 300 -6.97 -12.34 -1.30
CA PHE A 300 -7.26 -10.92 -1.55
C PHE A 300 -7.59 -10.68 -3.02
N ASN A 301 -6.81 -11.24 -3.94
CA ASN A 301 -7.03 -11.09 -5.38
C ASN A 301 -8.38 -11.68 -5.81
N ASP A 302 -8.82 -12.79 -5.22
CA ASP A 302 -10.15 -13.37 -5.46
C ASP A 302 -11.31 -12.43 -5.05
N LYS A 303 -11.04 -11.46 -4.17
CA LYS A 303 -12.04 -10.49 -3.69
C LYS A 303 -11.94 -9.14 -4.38
N LEU A 304 -10.73 -8.71 -4.73
CA LEU A 304 -10.45 -7.36 -5.21
C LEU A 304 -10.14 -7.31 -6.71
N GLY A 305 -9.64 -8.41 -7.30
CA GLY A 305 -9.38 -8.55 -8.73
C GLY A 305 -8.40 -7.52 -9.28
N TYR A 306 -7.11 -7.62 -8.92
CA TYR A 306 -6.10 -6.67 -9.40
C TYR A 306 -5.68 -6.96 -10.83
N ASP A 307 -5.66 -5.91 -11.64
CA ASP A 307 -5.29 -5.93 -13.06
C ASP A 307 -3.90 -5.35 -13.33
N LEU A 308 -3.41 -4.53 -12.39
CA LEU A 308 -2.08 -3.94 -12.42
C LEU A 308 -1.50 -3.85 -11.01
N ILE A 309 -0.21 -4.18 -10.90
CA ILE A 309 0.58 -3.96 -9.70
C ILE A 309 1.67 -2.95 -10.05
N VAL A 310 1.70 -1.84 -9.34
CA VAL A 310 2.75 -0.81 -9.45
C VAL A 310 3.66 -0.93 -8.24
N LEU A 311 4.96 -1.07 -8.48
CA LEU A 311 6.00 -1.09 -7.43
C LEU A 311 6.80 0.21 -7.50
N HIS A 312 6.51 1.16 -6.60
CA HIS A 312 7.17 2.46 -6.54
C HIS A 312 8.07 2.53 -5.31
N TYR A 313 9.31 2.05 -5.47
CA TYR A 313 10.34 2.01 -4.44
C TYR A 313 11.65 2.61 -4.94
N GLY A 314 12.63 2.71 -4.05
CA GLY A 314 14.01 3.04 -4.39
C GLY A 314 14.62 4.10 -3.46
N THR A 315 13.81 5.00 -2.91
CA THR A 315 14.34 6.11 -2.09
C THR A 315 15.00 5.64 -0.80
N ASN A 316 14.46 4.59 -0.17
CA ASN A 316 15.01 4.00 1.06
C ASN A 316 16.21 3.07 0.83
N VAL A 317 16.56 2.79 -0.42
CA VAL A 317 17.67 1.90 -0.79
C VAL A 317 18.95 2.71 -1.05
N LEU A 318 18.82 3.99 -1.41
CA LEU A 318 19.95 4.85 -1.78
C LEU A 318 20.92 5.03 -0.61
N ASN A 319 22.20 4.76 -0.85
CA ASN A 319 23.28 5.01 0.09
C ASN A 319 24.29 6.01 -0.49
N TYR A 320 24.76 6.95 0.32
CA TYR A 320 25.76 7.90 -0.09
C TYR A 320 27.11 7.20 -0.35
N GLY A 321 27.65 7.37 -1.55
CA GLY A 321 29.00 6.89 -1.90
C GLY A 321 29.08 5.47 -2.43
N SER A 322 27.95 4.77 -2.64
CA SER A 322 27.92 3.49 -3.37
C SER A 322 27.10 3.61 -4.65
N TYR A 323 27.65 3.07 -5.74
CA TYR A 323 26.95 2.84 -7.01
C TYR A 323 26.59 1.36 -7.21
N ASN A 324 27.01 0.48 -6.31
CA ASN A 324 26.73 -0.96 -6.40
C ASN A 324 25.42 -1.28 -5.65
N TYR A 325 24.41 -1.71 -6.41
CA TYR A 325 23.09 -2.12 -5.92
C TYR A 325 22.74 -3.57 -6.29
N ASN A 326 23.73 -4.40 -6.67
CA ASN A 326 23.50 -5.78 -7.11
C ASN A 326 22.82 -6.63 -6.01
N TRP A 327 23.12 -6.36 -4.73
CA TRP A 327 22.47 -7.02 -3.60
C TRP A 327 20.96 -6.75 -3.52
N TYR A 328 20.52 -5.59 -4.01
CA TYR A 328 19.13 -5.19 -4.02
C TYR A 328 18.41 -5.81 -5.21
N GLU A 329 19.05 -5.75 -6.38
CA GLU A 329 18.59 -6.42 -7.60
C GLU A 329 18.31 -7.91 -7.35
N LYS A 330 19.30 -8.66 -6.83
CA LYS A 330 19.18 -10.10 -6.54
C LYS A 330 18.02 -10.46 -5.60
N ARG A 331 17.54 -9.52 -4.79
CA ARG A 331 16.44 -9.75 -3.85
C ARG A 331 15.09 -9.31 -4.39
N MET A 332 15.07 -8.55 -5.48
CA MET A 332 13.86 -8.13 -6.18
C MET A 332 13.47 -9.09 -7.31
N THR A 333 14.41 -9.90 -7.81
CA THR A 333 14.22 -10.94 -8.83
C THR A 333 13.94 -12.30 -8.22
#